data_AF-A0A2V7DQ46-F1
#
_entry.id   AF-A0A2V7DQ46-F1
#
_cell.length_a   1.000
_cell.length_b   1.000
_cell.length_c   1.000
_cell.angle_alpha   90.00
_cell.angle_beta   90.00
_cell.angle_gamma   90.00
#
_symmetry.space_group_name_H-M   'P 1'
#
loop_
_entity.id
_entity.type
_entity.pdbx_description
1 polymer ?
#
loop_
_entity_poly.entity_id
_entity_poly.type
_entity_poly.pdbx_seq_one_letter_code
_entity_poly.pdbx_strand_id
1 'polypeptide(L)'
;MAVASRAPATHAVSFRYVSVKDTSAAVYRRRRRTFNRKAGARPARTVLLSLTRRGQRYSYLERHAMERPHQLADGVSFVIPAYDEEAGIGSVLTDLERVIKTEGLDAEVLVVDDGSRDATAAVAASHGARVIPMNVGYGAALKRGIEAARHSRLVITDADGSYPLEVVGRLVRDLERFDLVIARRTGGT
;
A
#
# COMPACT_ATOMS: atom_id res chain seq x y z
N MET A 1 -8.84 -37.31 23.76
CA MET A 1 -7.83 -36.25 23.92
C MET A 1 -8.27 -35.05 23.11
N ALA A 2 -8.69 -33.97 23.77
CA ALA A 2 -9.09 -32.74 23.09
C ALA A 2 -7.84 -31.92 22.76
N VAL A 3 -7.58 -31.70 21.48
CA VAL A 3 -6.60 -30.71 21.02
C VAL A 3 -7.24 -29.34 21.22
N ALA A 4 -6.78 -28.60 22.23
CA ALA A 4 -7.19 -27.22 22.44
C ALA A 4 -6.66 -26.37 21.27
N SER A 5 -7.55 -25.95 20.36
CA SER A 5 -7.23 -24.94 19.37
C SER A 5 -7.04 -23.60 20.10
N ARG A 6 -5.80 -23.09 20.11
CA ARG A 6 -5.52 -21.71 20.52
C ARG A 6 -6.22 -20.77 19.53
N ALA A 7 -7.16 -19.96 20.01
CA ALA A 7 -7.65 -18.81 19.25
C ALA A 7 -6.47 -17.86 18.94
N PRO A 8 -6.40 -17.25 17.75
CA PRO A 8 -5.34 -16.30 17.44
C PRO A 8 -5.46 -15.10 18.38
N ALA A 9 -4.32 -14.67 18.94
CA ALA A 9 -4.24 -13.48 19.79
C ALA A 9 -4.76 -12.27 18.98
N THR A 10 -5.79 -11.61 19.49
CA THR A 10 -6.30 -10.35 18.94
C THR A 10 -5.26 -9.26 19.14
N HIS A 11 -4.46 -9.00 18.11
CA HIS A 11 -3.46 -7.95 18.14
C HIS A 11 -4.16 -6.60 18.12
N ALA A 12 -4.00 -5.79 19.17
CA ALA A 12 -4.53 -4.44 19.19
C ALA A 12 -3.85 -3.58 18.11
N VAL A 13 -4.66 -2.97 17.24
CA VAL A 13 -4.22 -2.04 16.18
C VAL A 13 -4.89 -0.70 16.40
N SER A 14 -4.08 0.36 16.46
CA SER A 14 -4.53 1.75 16.47
C SER A 14 -4.36 2.37 15.08
N PHE A 15 -5.15 3.41 14.78
CA PHE A 15 -5.10 4.09 13.48
C PHE A 15 -4.79 5.57 13.67
N ARG A 16 -3.93 6.09 12.80
CA ARG A 16 -3.68 7.53 12.66
C ARG A 16 -4.13 7.99 11.27
N TYR A 17 -4.84 9.11 11.23
CA TYR A 17 -5.42 9.66 10.00
C TYR A 17 -4.77 11.01 9.66
N VAL A 18 -4.51 11.25 8.38
CA VAL A 18 -3.99 12.52 7.86
C VAL A 18 -4.83 12.93 6.64
N SER A 19 -5.26 14.19 6.63
CA SER A 19 -5.96 14.82 5.50
C SER A 19 -5.08 15.94 4.95
N VAL A 20 -4.82 15.92 3.65
CA VAL A 20 -4.01 16.89 2.91
C VAL A 20 -4.84 18.12 2.48
N LYS A 21 -6.15 18.12 2.78
CA LYS A 21 -7.06 19.23 2.43
C LYS A 21 -6.64 20.60 2.99
N ASP A 22 -5.78 20.65 4.01
CA ASP A 22 -5.23 21.91 4.54
C ASP A 22 -3.99 22.44 3.80
N THR A 23 -3.28 21.61 3.02
CA THR A 23 -2.05 22.04 2.31
C THR A 23 -2.32 22.43 0.85
N SER A 24 -3.39 21.90 0.24
CA SER A 24 -3.76 22.24 -1.14
C SER A 24 -4.24 23.69 -1.30
N ALA A 25 -4.91 24.30 -0.33
CA ALA A 25 -5.42 25.67 -0.50
C ALA A 25 -4.30 26.73 -0.58
N ALA A 26 -3.16 26.50 0.09
CA ALA A 26 -2.03 27.43 0.11
C ALA A 26 -1.07 27.22 -1.09
N VAL A 27 -0.86 25.96 -1.50
CA VAL A 27 0.05 25.65 -2.62
C VAL A 27 -0.66 25.81 -3.98
N TYR A 28 -1.95 25.45 -4.08
CA TYR A 28 -2.71 25.54 -5.33
C TYR A 28 -3.10 26.97 -5.71
N ARG A 29 -3.24 27.90 -4.74
CA ARG A 29 -3.55 29.31 -5.02
C ARG A 29 -2.40 30.08 -5.68
N ARG A 30 -1.16 29.56 -5.69
CA ARG A 30 0.00 30.34 -6.12
C ARG A 30 0.27 30.33 -7.63
N ARG A 31 -0.43 29.50 -8.43
CA ARG A 31 -0.24 29.46 -9.91
C ARG A 31 -1.52 29.20 -10.69
N ARG A 32 -2.56 30.02 -10.49
CA ARG A 32 -3.66 30.13 -11.46
C ARG A 32 -3.36 31.21 -12.50
N ARG A 33 -2.70 30.82 -13.59
CA ARG A 33 -3.00 31.34 -14.92
C ARG A 33 -3.05 30.14 -15.85
N THR A 34 -4.17 30.02 -16.56
CA THR A 34 -4.49 29.03 -17.60
C THR A 34 -4.46 27.55 -17.20
N PHE A 35 -5.61 26.97 -16.84
CA PHE A 35 -6.09 25.74 -17.50
C PHE A 35 -7.57 25.45 -17.22
N ASN A 36 -8.19 24.82 -18.22
CA ASN A 36 -9.61 24.77 -18.54
C ASN A 36 -10.41 23.75 -17.69
N ARG A 37 -11.68 24.07 -17.37
CA ARG A 37 -12.63 23.22 -16.65
C ARG A 37 -13.17 22.09 -17.56
N LYS A 38 -12.42 21.01 -17.82
CA LYS A 38 -13.01 19.73 -18.29
C LYS A 38 -12.11 18.55 -17.93
N ALA A 39 -12.49 17.79 -16.90
CA ALA A 39 -12.29 16.33 -16.71
C ALA A 39 -12.40 15.99 -15.21
N GLY A 40 -13.27 15.05 -14.85
CA GLY A 40 -13.51 14.58 -13.48
C GLY A 40 -12.42 13.66 -12.92
N ALA A 41 -11.14 14.00 -13.10
CA ALA A 41 -10.03 13.21 -12.57
C ALA A 41 -9.82 13.49 -11.07
N ARG A 42 -9.82 12.44 -10.25
CA ARG A 42 -9.45 12.50 -8.83
C ARG A 42 -7.93 12.31 -8.69
N PRO A 43 -7.21 13.14 -7.92
CA PRO A 43 -5.78 12.92 -7.66
C PRO A 43 -5.57 11.66 -6.80
N ALA A 44 -4.42 11.00 -6.99
CA ALA A 44 -4.04 9.79 -6.25
C ALA A 44 -4.01 10.02 -4.73
N ARG A 45 -4.50 9.05 -3.94
CA ARG A 45 -4.39 9.02 -2.47
C ARG A 45 -3.38 7.95 -2.06
N THR A 46 -2.29 8.35 -1.40
CA THR A 46 -1.13 7.48 -1.11
C THR A 46 -1.05 7.12 0.37
N VAL A 47 -1.03 5.82 0.70
CA VAL A 47 -0.66 5.32 2.03
C VAL A 47 0.86 5.18 2.11
N LEU A 48 1.49 5.80 3.12
CA LEU A 48 2.93 5.67 3.40
C LEU A 48 3.12 5.34 4.89
N LEU A 49 3.65 4.15 5.18
CA LEU A 49 4.13 3.78 6.52
C LEU A 49 5.54 4.39 6.68
N SER A 50 5.67 5.55 7.33
CA SER A 50 6.97 6.26 7.41
C SER A 50 7.79 5.89 8.66
N LEU A 51 9.03 5.46 8.46
CA LEU A 51 10.15 5.72 9.39
C LEU A 51 10.70 7.12 9.12
N THR A 52 10.71 7.99 10.12
CA THR A 52 11.19 9.36 10.03
C THR A 52 12.72 9.43 10.12
N ARG A 53 13.39 10.05 9.14
CA ARG A 53 14.63 10.82 9.39
C ARG A 53 14.68 12.10 8.56
N ARG A 54 15.16 13.15 9.23
CA ARG A 54 15.20 14.55 8.80
C ARG A 54 15.94 14.73 7.46
N GLY A 55 15.31 15.49 6.57
CA GLY A 55 16.01 16.45 5.70
C GLY A 55 16.73 15.90 4.47
N GLN A 56 16.01 15.41 3.47
CA GLN A 56 16.46 15.41 2.07
C GLN A 56 15.26 15.57 1.09
N ARG A 57 15.18 16.78 0.53
CA ARG A 57 14.51 17.33 -0.68
C ARG A 57 13.41 16.52 -1.42
N TYR A 58 12.22 17.12 -1.46
CA TYR A 58 10.99 16.77 -2.23
C TYR A 58 11.05 16.84 -3.77
N SER A 59 12.24 16.96 -4.39
CA SER A 59 12.35 17.21 -5.84
C SER A 59 11.99 16.02 -6.75
N TYR A 60 11.81 14.83 -6.17
CA TYR A 60 11.47 13.61 -6.91
C TYR A 60 9.96 13.50 -7.18
N LEU A 61 9.15 13.84 -6.17
CA LEU A 61 7.69 13.79 -6.24
C LEU A 61 7.15 14.86 -7.20
N GLU A 62 7.75 16.06 -7.23
CA GLU A 62 7.32 17.14 -8.13
C GLU A 62 7.55 16.82 -9.62
N ARG A 63 8.65 16.15 -9.96
CA ARG A 63 8.96 15.81 -11.36
C ARG A 63 8.06 14.70 -11.90
N HIS A 64 7.77 13.67 -11.09
CA HIS A 64 6.99 12.51 -11.56
C HIS A 64 5.48 12.68 -11.40
N ALA A 65 5.02 13.54 -10.47
CA ALA A 65 3.59 13.88 -10.36
C ALA A 65 3.09 14.72 -11.54
N MET A 66 3.99 15.44 -12.24
CA MET A 66 3.65 16.32 -13.35
C MET A 66 3.61 15.62 -14.71
N GLU A 67 4.18 14.42 -14.84
CA GLU A 67 4.33 13.72 -16.13
C GLU A 67 3.34 12.57 -16.35
N ARG A 68 2.50 12.22 -15.37
CA ARG A 68 1.54 11.12 -15.56
C ARG A 68 0.07 11.57 -15.55
N PRO A 69 -0.53 11.84 -16.73
CA PRO A 69 -1.98 11.87 -16.86
C PRO A 69 -2.57 10.44 -16.87
N HIS A 70 -1.97 9.47 -16.17
CA HIS A 70 -2.66 8.22 -15.92
C HIS A 70 -3.88 8.51 -15.05
N GLN A 71 -5.06 8.44 -15.65
CA GLN A 71 -6.31 8.22 -14.92
C GLN A 71 -6.15 6.87 -14.24
N LEU A 72 -5.59 6.85 -13.03
CA LEU A 72 -5.56 5.66 -12.20
C LEU A 72 -7.00 5.14 -12.08
N ALA A 73 -7.17 3.83 -12.26
CA ALA A 73 -8.48 3.22 -12.11
C ALA A 73 -8.96 3.36 -10.66
N ASP A 74 -10.26 3.50 -10.47
CA ASP A 74 -10.84 3.44 -9.13
C ASP A 74 -10.77 2.00 -8.62
N GLY A 75 -9.86 1.76 -7.68
CA GLY A 75 -9.65 0.47 -7.03
C GLY A 75 -8.50 0.54 -6.03
N VAL A 76 -7.87 -0.61 -5.72
CA VAL A 76 -6.80 -0.73 -4.72
C VAL A 76 -5.58 -1.48 -5.28
N SER A 77 -4.40 -0.89 -5.16
CA SER A 77 -3.13 -1.59 -5.42
C SER A 77 -2.47 -1.96 -4.10
N PHE A 78 -2.33 -3.25 -3.84
CA PHE A 78 -1.52 -3.77 -2.74
C PHE A 78 -0.07 -3.89 -3.17
N VAL A 79 0.84 -3.27 -2.44
CA VAL A 79 2.29 -3.35 -2.69
C VAL A 79 2.95 -4.05 -1.51
N ILE A 80 3.62 -5.16 -1.81
CA ILE A 80 4.26 -6.03 -0.83
C ILE A 80 5.75 -6.14 -1.19
N PRO A 81 6.65 -5.39 -0.54
CA PRO A 81 8.08 -5.67 -0.65
C PRO A 81 8.38 -7.02 0.01
N ALA A 82 9.22 -7.84 -0.62
CA ALA A 82 9.59 -9.15 -0.13
C ALA A 82 11.09 -9.44 -0.34
N TYR A 83 11.71 -10.14 0.59
CA TYR A 83 13.08 -10.63 0.51
C TYR A 83 13.25 -11.86 1.42
N ASP A 84 13.41 -13.04 0.83
CA ASP A 84 13.53 -14.33 1.56
C ASP A 84 12.33 -14.60 2.52
N GLU A 85 11.10 -14.51 2.00
CA GLU A 85 9.83 -14.60 2.74
C GLU A 85 8.95 -15.79 2.31
N GLU A 86 9.52 -16.89 1.81
CA GLU A 86 8.76 -18.03 1.27
C GLU A 86 7.76 -18.62 2.27
N ALA A 87 8.08 -18.57 3.57
CA ALA A 87 7.26 -19.11 4.64
C ALA A 87 6.04 -18.22 4.99
N GLY A 88 6.17 -16.90 4.78
CA GLY A 88 5.13 -15.92 5.15
C GLY A 88 4.22 -15.55 4.00
N ILE A 89 4.80 -15.33 2.81
CA ILE A 89 4.12 -14.64 1.70
C ILE A 89 2.83 -15.34 1.24
N GLY A 90 2.79 -16.68 1.24
CA GLY A 90 1.58 -17.42 0.85
C GLY A 90 0.39 -17.17 1.78
N SER A 91 0.63 -17.03 3.09
CA SER A 91 -0.42 -16.72 4.07
C SER A 91 -0.95 -15.29 3.89
N VAL A 92 -0.05 -14.31 3.71
CA VAL A 92 -0.37 -12.91 3.44
C VAL A 92 -1.25 -12.78 2.20
N LEU A 93 -0.88 -13.46 1.10
CA LEU A 93 -1.64 -13.41 -0.14
C LEU A 93 -3.02 -14.09 -0.02
N THR A 94 -3.11 -15.17 0.73
CA THR A 94 -4.39 -15.85 1.01
C THR A 94 -5.34 -14.95 1.81
N ASP A 95 -4.84 -14.27 2.83
CA ASP A 95 -5.64 -13.37 3.65
C ASP A 95 -6.03 -12.10 2.89
N LEU A 96 -5.13 -11.56 2.05
CA LEU A 96 -5.48 -10.47 1.13
C LEU A 96 -6.57 -10.88 0.15
N GLU A 97 -6.49 -12.06 -0.46
CA GLU A 97 -7.52 -12.57 -1.36
C GLU A 97 -8.88 -12.66 -0.65
N ARG A 98 -8.90 -13.13 0.61
CA ARG A 98 -10.11 -13.16 1.44
C ARG A 98 -10.68 -11.76 1.65
N VAL A 99 -9.84 -10.79 2.02
CA VAL A 99 -10.27 -9.40 2.24
C VAL A 99 -10.81 -8.78 0.95
N ILE A 100 -10.10 -8.93 -0.16
CA ILE A 100 -10.51 -8.42 -1.48
C ILE A 100 -11.90 -8.93 -1.86
N LYS A 101 -12.13 -10.25 -1.70
CA LYS A 101 -13.44 -10.86 -1.98
C LYS A 101 -14.53 -10.38 -1.02
N THR A 102 -14.23 -10.33 0.27
CA THR A 102 -15.22 -9.97 1.31
C THR A 102 -15.68 -8.53 1.19
N GLU A 103 -14.75 -7.62 0.87
CA GLU A 103 -15.02 -6.18 0.73
C GLU A 103 -15.42 -5.79 -0.71
N GLY A 104 -15.42 -6.74 -1.66
CA GLY A 104 -15.78 -6.49 -3.06
C GLY A 104 -14.85 -5.49 -3.76
N LEU A 105 -13.55 -5.53 -3.46
CA LEU A 105 -12.58 -4.58 -3.97
C LEU A 105 -12.16 -4.91 -5.40
N ASP A 106 -12.19 -3.92 -6.29
CA ASP A 106 -11.40 -3.96 -7.53
C ASP A 106 -9.93 -3.74 -7.14
N ALA A 107 -9.11 -4.79 -7.21
CA ALA A 107 -7.79 -4.79 -6.63
C ALA A 107 -6.76 -5.56 -7.46
N GLU A 108 -5.51 -5.09 -7.38
CA GLU A 108 -4.33 -5.83 -7.82
C GLU A 108 -3.36 -6.01 -6.65
N VAL A 109 -2.57 -7.09 -6.72
CA VAL A 109 -1.50 -7.36 -5.76
C VAL A 109 -0.17 -7.36 -6.50
N LEU A 110 0.74 -6.49 -6.06
CA LEU A 110 2.12 -6.39 -6.54
C LEU A 110 3.05 -6.90 -5.45
N VAL A 111 3.84 -7.92 -5.76
CA VAL A 111 4.95 -8.36 -4.90
C VAL A 111 6.24 -7.85 -5.53
N VAL A 112 6.99 -7.02 -4.82
CA VAL A 112 8.28 -6.51 -5.26
C VAL A 112 9.36 -7.32 -4.59
N ASP A 113 9.88 -8.31 -5.31
CA ASP A 113 10.91 -9.22 -4.82
C ASP A 113 12.28 -8.55 -4.96
N ASP A 114 12.94 -8.29 -3.82
CA ASP A 114 14.22 -7.58 -3.73
C ASP A 114 15.42 -8.54 -3.75
N GLY A 115 15.34 -9.57 -4.59
CA GLY A 115 16.44 -10.49 -4.84
C GLY A 115 16.45 -11.69 -3.90
N SER A 116 15.27 -12.23 -3.59
CA SER A 116 15.14 -13.44 -2.79
C SER A 116 15.90 -14.62 -3.42
N ARG A 117 16.43 -15.49 -2.56
CA ARG A 117 17.17 -16.70 -2.91
C ARG A 117 16.34 -17.97 -2.69
N ASP A 118 15.17 -17.81 -2.12
CA ASP A 118 14.21 -18.85 -1.78
C ASP A 118 13.03 -18.88 -2.77
N ALA A 119 11.94 -19.57 -2.43
CA ALA A 119 10.79 -19.67 -3.33
C ALA A 119 9.84 -18.45 -3.32
N THR A 120 10.16 -17.34 -2.65
CA THR A 120 9.26 -16.18 -2.43
C THR A 120 8.54 -15.72 -3.70
N ALA A 121 9.27 -15.46 -4.77
CA ALA A 121 8.70 -15.00 -6.05
C ALA A 121 7.79 -16.06 -6.69
N ALA A 122 8.18 -17.33 -6.62
CA ALA A 122 7.40 -18.42 -7.19
C ALA A 122 6.08 -18.62 -6.42
N VAL A 123 6.13 -18.58 -5.09
CA VAL A 123 4.94 -18.63 -4.24
C VAL A 123 4.03 -17.45 -4.57
N ALA A 124 4.55 -16.23 -4.61
CA ALA A 124 3.77 -15.04 -4.95
C ALA A 124 3.06 -15.14 -6.31
N ALA A 125 3.78 -15.58 -7.35
CA ALA A 125 3.21 -15.76 -8.68
C ALA A 125 2.11 -16.83 -8.70
N SER A 126 2.25 -17.93 -7.94
CA SER A 126 1.24 -18.99 -7.87
C SER A 126 -0.09 -18.53 -7.25
N HIS A 127 -0.04 -17.50 -6.40
CA HIS A 127 -1.22 -16.82 -5.84
C HIS A 127 -1.80 -15.75 -6.78
N GLY A 128 -1.29 -15.61 -8.01
CA GLY A 128 -1.77 -14.63 -8.98
C GLY A 128 -1.25 -13.20 -8.74
N ALA A 129 -0.29 -13.01 -7.83
CA ALA A 129 0.33 -11.70 -7.64
C ALA A 129 1.22 -11.33 -8.83
N ARG A 130 1.27 -10.05 -9.17
CA ARG A 130 2.20 -9.52 -10.15
C ARG A 130 3.56 -9.32 -9.50
N VAL A 131 4.50 -10.22 -9.80
CA VAL A 131 5.86 -10.16 -9.25
C VAL A 131 6.72 -9.19 -10.05
N ILE A 132 7.39 -8.27 -9.35
CA ILE A 132 8.34 -7.32 -9.91
C ILE A 132 9.72 -7.60 -9.31
N PRO A 133 10.67 -8.18 -10.07
CA PRO A 133 11.99 -8.45 -9.57
C PRO A 133 12.84 -7.17 -9.49
N MET A 134 13.63 -7.06 -8.43
CA MET A 134 14.69 -6.07 -8.25
C MET A 134 15.71 -6.55 -7.20
N ASN A 135 16.76 -5.77 -6.92
CA ASN A 135 17.76 -6.09 -5.90
C ASN A 135 18.55 -4.82 -5.52
N VAL A 136 17.88 -3.85 -4.89
CA VAL A 136 18.48 -2.56 -4.51
C VAL A 136 17.99 -2.03 -3.15
N GLY A 137 17.23 -2.82 -2.38
CA GLY A 137 16.83 -2.49 -1.01
C GLY A 137 15.35 -2.12 -0.87
N TYR A 138 14.81 -2.33 0.34
CA TYR A 138 13.41 -2.10 0.72
C TYR A 138 12.81 -0.76 0.25
N GLY A 139 13.53 0.35 0.45
CA GLY A 139 13.02 1.67 0.06
C GLY A 139 12.81 1.83 -1.45
N ALA A 140 13.69 1.20 -2.24
CA ALA A 140 13.54 1.16 -3.69
C ALA A 140 12.46 0.17 -4.12
N ALA A 141 12.25 -0.92 -3.37
CA ALA A 141 11.14 -1.85 -3.59
C ALA A 141 9.78 -1.17 -3.42
N LEU A 142 9.61 -0.43 -2.34
CA LEU A 142 8.39 0.38 -2.14
C LEU A 142 8.17 1.37 -3.28
N LYS A 143 9.21 2.14 -3.63
CA LYS A 143 9.13 3.12 -4.71
C LYS A 143 8.73 2.47 -6.03
N ARG A 144 9.33 1.33 -6.36
CA ARG A 144 9.06 0.60 -7.59
C ARG A 144 7.62 0.07 -7.63
N GLY A 145 7.14 -0.47 -6.52
CA GLY A 145 5.75 -0.93 -6.39
C GLY A 145 4.75 0.21 -6.54
N ILE A 146 5.00 1.34 -5.88
CA ILE A 146 4.19 2.56 -6.02
C ILE A 146 4.17 3.04 -7.47
N GLU A 147 5.31 3.03 -8.15
CA GLU A 147 5.40 3.46 -9.54
C GLU A 147 4.64 2.53 -10.50
N ALA A 148 4.58 1.24 -10.20
CA ALA A 148 3.94 0.21 -11.00
C ALA A 148 2.43 0.02 -10.73
N ALA A 149 1.93 0.53 -9.60
CA ALA A 149 0.52 0.50 -9.22
C ALA A 149 -0.37 1.17 -10.29
N ARG A 150 -1.55 0.58 -10.53
CA ARG A 150 -2.51 1.02 -11.56
C ARG A 150 -3.75 1.68 -10.97
N HIS A 151 -3.96 1.56 -9.65
CA HIS A 151 -5.16 2.05 -8.98
C HIS A 151 -4.93 3.32 -8.15
N SER A 152 -6.02 4.06 -7.92
CA SER A 152 -6.02 5.36 -7.25
C SER A 152 -5.76 5.30 -5.75
N ARG A 153 -5.95 4.12 -5.13
CA ARG A 153 -5.67 3.84 -3.72
C ARG A 153 -4.54 2.82 -3.63
N LEU A 154 -3.61 3.07 -2.71
CA LEU A 154 -2.46 2.21 -2.47
C LEU A 154 -2.51 1.67 -1.04
N VAL A 155 -2.24 0.39 -0.85
CA VAL A 155 -2.02 -0.24 0.46
C VAL A 155 -0.65 -0.88 0.44
N ILE A 156 0.17 -0.62 1.46
CA ILE A 156 1.50 -1.23 1.62
C ILE A 156 1.42 -2.14 2.84
N THR A 157 1.91 -3.38 2.71
CA THR A 157 2.01 -4.34 3.82
C THR A 157 3.25 -5.22 3.64
N ASP A 158 3.74 -5.80 4.73
CA ASP A 158 4.95 -6.64 4.72
C ASP A 158 4.60 -8.08 4.31
N ALA A 159 5.59 -8.82 3.80
CA ALA A 159 5.43 -10.19 3.30
C ALA A 159 5.44 -11.27 4.40
N ASP A 160 5.79 -10.93 5.63
CA ASP A 160 6.02 -11.86 6.75
C ASP A 160 4.74 -12.18 7.57
N GLY A 161 3.63 -11.49 7.31
CA GLY A 161 2.38 -11.65 8.07
C GLY A 161 2.38 -10.98 9.44
N SER A 162 3.31 -10.08 9.74
CA SER A 162 3.40 -9.38 11.03
C SER A 162 2.19 -8.48 11.37
N TYR A 163 1.35 -8.18 10.36
CA TYR A 163 0.18 -7.31 10.48
C TYR A 163 -1.13 -8.07 10.18
N PRO A 164 -2.15 -7.96 11.06
CA PRO A 164 -3.45 -8.56 10.81
C PRO A 164 -4.12 -7.88 9.61
N LEU A 165 -4.38 -8.64 8.54
CA LEU A 165 -4.92 -8.09 7.30
C LEU A 165 -6.43 -7.82 7.37
N GLU A 166 -7.13 -8.27 8.40
CA GLU A 166 -8.55 -7.98 8.63
C GLU A 166 -8.81 -6.47 8.77
N VAL A 167 -7.78 -5.70 9.14
CA VAL A 167 -7.89 -4.23 9.25
C VAL A 167 -7.91 -3.52 7.91
N VAL A 168 -7.50 -4.18 6.82
CA VAL A 168 -7.36 -3.59 5.48
C VAL A 168 -8.69 -3.06 4.97
N GLY A 169 -9.79 -3.79 5.13
CA GLY A 169 -11.12 -3.34 4.68
C GLY A 169 -11.54 -2.01 5.33
N ARG A 170 -11.21 -1.82 6.61
CA ARG A 170 -11.41 -0.54 7.30
C ARG A 170 -10.49 0.55 6.75
N LEU A 171 -9.21 0.26 6.56
CA LEU A 171 -8.24 1.22 6.01
C LEU A 171 -8.68 1.75 4.64
N VAL A 172 -9.14 0.85 3.76
CA VAL A 172 -9.61 1.21 2.41
C VAL A 172 -10.85 2.11 2.47
N ARG A 173 -11.80 1.85 3.37
CA ARG A 173 -12.96 2.73 3.59
C ARG A 173 -12.55 4.10 4.14
N ASP A 174 -11.62 4.13 5.08
CA ASP A 174 -11.14 5.40 5.66
C ASP A 174 -10.41 6.28 4.62
N LEU A 175 -9.81 5.68 3.58
CA LEU A 175 -9.26 6.41 2.43
C LEU A 175 -10.30 7.15 1.58
N GLU A 176 -11.60 6.94 1.79
CA GLU A 176 -12.63 7.81 1.20
C GLU A 176 -12.64 9.20 1.85
N ARG A 177 -12.27 9.27 3.14
CA ARG A 177 -12.35 10.47 3.96
C ARG A 177 -11.00 11.14 4.16
N PHE A 178 -9.94 10.33 4.25
CA PHE A 178 -8.58 10.76 4.52
C PHE A 178 -7.68 10.46 3.34
N ASP A 179 -6.57 11.21 3.24
CA ASP A 179 -5.62 11.03 2.14
C ASP A 179 -4.50 10.05 2.52
N LEU A 180 -4.29 9.84 3.81
CA LEU A 180 -3.35 8.86 4.37
C LEU A 180 -3.91 8.28 5.69
N VAL A 181 -3.88 6.95 5.79
CA VAL A 181 -4.24 6.21 7.00
C VAL A 181 -3.08 5.29 7.37
N ILE A 182 -2.63 5.36 8.63
CA ILE A 182 -1.51 4.56 9.14
C ILE A 182 -2.06 3.63 10.23
N ALA A 183 -1.95 2.32 10.01
CA ALA A 183 -2.16 1.33 11.05
C ALA A 183 -0.90 1.18 11.90
N ARG A 184 -1.06 1.13 13.22
CA ARG A 184 0.02 0.91 14.18
C ARG A 184 -0.36 -0.22 15.11
N ARG A 185 0.47 -1.26 15.15
CA ARG A 185 0.40 -2.31 16.17
C ARG A 185 0.70 -1.70 17.54
N THR A 186 -0.19 -1.86 18.50
CA THR A 186 -0.02 -1.31 19.87
C THR A 186 0.47 -2.35 20.88
N GLY A 187 0.68 -3.60 20.47
CA GLY A 187 1.04 -4.70 21.36
C GLY A 187 -0.17 -5.19 22.16
N GLY A 188 -0.40 -6.49 22.17
CA GLY A 188 -1.24 -7.14 23.17
C GLY A 188 -0.34 -7.57 24.33
N THR A 189 -0.78 -7.33 25.56
CA THR A 189 -0.15 -7.81 26.80
C THR A 189 -0.07 -9.33 26.84
#